data_AF-A0A0Q8LQW0-F1
#
_entry.id   AF-A0A0Q8LQW0-F1
#
_cell.length_a   1.000
_cell.length_b   1.000
_cell.length_c   1.000
_cell.angle_alpha   90.00
_cell.angle_beta   90.00
_cell.angle_gamma   90.00
#
_symmetry.space_group_name_H-M   'P 1'
#
loop_
_entity.id
_entity.type
_entity.pdbx_description
1 polymer ?
#
loop_
_entity_poly.entity_id
_entity_poly.type
_entity_poly.pdbx_seq_one_letter_code
_entity_poly.pdbx_strand_id
1 'polypeptide(L)'
;MLVNMNRRLRSADEGGSALVSVLVIMLVLSIAGMALAAIVTNTTMTLVDSRSTTQSRASADAGLADAVGGLRRGTLACGGVERDVPVDSAVATSPTYSYRVVCGAGLATVTATGEAANGMTTTQAVYRYTETPSSDGDMVFFGTSEVKFSYEVRTSAPGRLLKIVVPQATFTCQALIPGNITVGGNIAANGGCTIKGDVNATGTVDMCCGSDTIEGDLSTSGTGSGTVRGTVLGDLHANGTLEFGWEGKRVGGAVTTSGNVKLGNVRIDGSLTMPTARTYTPQSGTVTGGVVRLASVPGPTAPTLPAWFEYKYKTTDFPGYNTLTLVNSGSGPGTCNYFNSSPGTGWTTSIGAYTVPTVIDARACSVLSSNMGAIPVIPVKTNIVFLAKKYDLTALTMKAATGLASKPKVWFITEDINATDAKPTCGSGYGPIGINGTVMATSITAMAYSPCAISVSGGASGISDKWNGAFYGGGWNYGGGIEFTADPIGVPGMSSSSSSGSATGTLGSLVSQRDIAPQEIP
;
A
#
# COMPACT_ATOMS: atom_id res chain seq x y z
N MET A 1 -85.32 73.22 9.43
CA MET A 1 -86.41 72.81 10.34
C MET A 1 -86.80 71.40 9.95
N LEU A 2 -86.44 70.43 10.82
CA LEU A 2 -86.95 69.05 10.95
C LEU A 2 -87.28 68.25 9.67
N VAL A 3 -86.56 67.15 9.45
CA VAL A 3 -87.02 65.79 9.79
C VAL A 3 -85.92 64.82 9.33
N ASN A 4 -85.30 64.17 10.30
CA ASN A 4 -84.41 63.04 10.09
C ASN A 4 -84.68 62.08 11.25
N MET A 5 -85.75 61.28 11.18
CA MET A 5 -86.01 60.20 12.13
C MET A 5 -87.08 59.26 11.59
N ASN A 6 -86.68 58.28 10.76
CA ASN A 6 -87.30 56.95 10.74
C ASN A 6 -86.55 56.00 9.81
N ARG A 7 -85.44 55.50 10.33
CA ARG A 7 -84.78 54.28 9.86
C ARG A 7 -84.87 53.28 11.02
N ARG A 8 -85.05 52.00 10.70
CA ARG A 8 -84.67 50.81 11.52
C ARG A 8 -85.76 50.11 12.35
N LEU A 9 -86.69 49.38 11.75
CA LEU A 9 -87.37 48.26 12.45
C LEU A 9 -87.88 47.12 11.52
N ARG A 10 -87.11 46.65 10.53
CA ARG A 10 -87.43 45.37 9.86
C ARG A 10 -86.16 44.59 9.51
N SER A 11 -85.70 43.83 10.50
CA SER A 11 -84.75 42.72 10.36
C SER A 11 -84.98 41.82 11.55
N ALA A 12 -85.59 40.65 11.36
CA ALA A 12 -85.37 39.44 12.15
C ALA A 12 -86.45 38.41 11.80
N ASP A 13 -86.12 37.40 10.99
CA ASP A 13 -86.59 36.00 11.20
C ASP A 13 -86.01 35.00 10.17
N GLU A 14 -84.73 35.14 9.79
CA GLU A 14 -84.01 34.12 8.97
C GLU A 14 -82.78 33.53 9.70
N GLY A 15 -82.59 33.82 10.99
CA GLY A 15 -81.38 33.46 11.75
C GLY A 15 -81.18 31.97 12.06
N GLY A 16 -82.24 31.14 11.97
CA GLY A 16 -82.19 29.73 12.37
C GLY A 16 -81.68 28.76 11.29
N SER A 17 -82.13 28.92 10.04
CA SER A 17 -81.70 28.04 8.93
C SER A 17 -80.33 28.42 8.38
N ALA A 18 -79.97 29.72 8.45
CA ALA A 18 -78.67 30.21 8.03
C ALA A 18 -77.54 29.61 8.88
N LEU A 19 -77.74 29.48 10.19
CA LEU A 19 -76.69 28.99 11.10
C LEU A 19 -76.40 27.50 10.91
N VAL A 20 -77.43 26.67 10.73
CA VAL A 20 -77.26 25.23 10.42
C VAL A 20 -76.59 25.05 9.05
N SER A 21 -76.98 25.84 8.05
CA SER A 21 -76.38 25.80 6.72
C SER A 21 -74.89 26.15 6.75
N VAL A 22 -74.52 27.18 7.52
CA VAL A 22 -73.11 27.59 7.71
C VAL A 22 -72.30 26.50 8.42
N LEU A 23 -72.87 25.84 9.44
CA LEU A 23 -72.17 24.79 10.19
C LEU A 23 -71.92 23.54 9.34
N VAL A 24 -72.90 23.13 8.52
CA VAL A 24 -72.73 22.04 7.55
C VAL A 24 -71.70 22.40 6.48
N ILE A 25 -71.72 23.64 5.95
CA ILE A 25 -70.73 24.11 4.97
C ILE A 25 -69.33 24.13 5.58
N MET A 26 -69.16 24.61 6.83
CA MET A 26 -67.85 24.59 7.52
C MET A 26 -67.35 23.18 7.80
N LEU A 27 -68.24 22.24 8.14
CA LEU A 27 -67.86 20.84 8.32
C LEU A 27 -67.42 20.21 6.99
N VAL A 28 -68.15 20.43 5.91
CA VAL A 28 -67.79 19.92 4.58
C VAL A 28 -66.47 20.55 4.09
N LEU A 29 -66.27 21.85 4.28
CA LEU A 29 -65.02 22.53 3.91
C LEU A 29 -63.82 22.06 4.74
N SER A 30 -64.01 21.78 6.04
CA SER A 30 -62.91 21.26 6.87
C SER A 30 -62.55 19.82 6.52
N ILE A 31 -63.53 18.96 6.25
CA ILE A 31 -63.29 17.59 5.76
C ILE A 31 -62.61 17.63 4.38
N ALA A 32 -63.08 18.47 3.45
CA ALA A 32 -62.45 18.63 2.14
C ALA A 32 -61.02 19.19 2.24
N GLY A 33 -60.79 20.15 3.15
CA GLY A 33 -59.46 20.69 3.43
C GLY A 33 -58.50 19.65 3.99
N MET A 34 -58.95 18.82 4.94
CA MET A 34 -58.14 17.71 5.49
C MET A 34 -57.84 16.64 4.44
N ALA A 35 -58.81 16.28 3.60
CA ALA A 35 -58.60 15.32 2.52
C ALA A 35 -57.57 15.82 1.50
N LEU A 36 -57.65 17.10 1.11
CA LEU A 36 -56.69 17.71 0.19
C LEU A 36 -55.28 17.78 0.81
N ALA A 37 -55.17 18.14 2.08
CA ALA A 37 -53.89 18.14 2.81
C ALA A 37 -53.28 16.73 2.89
N ALA A 38 -54.08 15.70 3.14
CA ALA A 38 -53.62 14.31 3.15
C ALA A 38 -53.13 13.85 1.77
N ILE A 39 -53.85 14.18 0.70
CA ILE A 39 -53.46 13.86 -0.68
C ILE A 39 -52.14 14.56 -1.04
N VAL A 40 -52.00 15.86 -0.73
CA VAL A 40 -50.76 16.61 -0.98
C VAL A 40 -49.60 16.03 -0.20
N THR A 41 -49.79 15.68 1.07
CA THR A 41 -48.73 15.12 1.92
C THR A 41 -48.27 13.75 1.40
N ASN A 42 -49.20 12.85 1.07
CA ASN A 42 -48.89 11.52 0.54
C ASN A 42 -48.21 11.59 -0.84
N THR A 43 -48.67 12.48 -1.71
CA THR A 43 -48.06 12.72 -3.02
C THR A 43 -46.66 13.31 -2.88
N THR A 44 -46.47 14.25 -1.94
CA THR A 44 -45.17 14.87 -1.67
C THR A 44 -44.17 13.86 -1.12
N MET A 45 -44.58 13.00 -0.18
CA MET A 45 -43.74 11.91 0.34
C MET A 45 -43.32 10.95 -0.78
N THR A 46 -44.28 10.49 -1.59
CA THR A 46 -43.99 9.58 -2.71
C THR A 46 -43.02 10.18 -3.74
N LEU A 47 -43.16 11.48 -4.03
CA LEU A 47 -42.26 12.22 -4.92
C LEU A 47 -40.85 12.39 -4.33
N VAL A 48 -40.75 12.67 -3.02
CA VAL A 48 -39.47 12.78 -2.31
C VAL A 48 -38.74 11.44 -2.31
N ASP A 49 -39.45 10.33 -2.03
CA ASP A 49 -38.86 8.99 -2.00
C ASP A 49 -38.40 8.53 -3.39
N SER A 50 -39.21 8.81 -4.42
CA SER A 50 -38.87 8.51 -5.82
C SER A 50 -37.63 9.30 -6.29
N ARG A 51 -37.56 10.59 -5.91
CA ARG A 51 -36.40 11.44 -6.19
C ARG A 51 -35.16 10.93 -5.45
N SER A 52 -35.29 10.62 -4.17
CA SER A 52 -34.19 10.14 -3.33
C SER A 52 -33.61 8.84 -3.87
N THR A 53 -34.46 7.89 -4.27
CA THR A 53 -34.05 6.61 -4.87
C THR A 53 -33.34 6.80 -6.22
N THR A 54 -33.81 7.76 -7.03
CA THR A 54 -33.17 8.07 -8.33
C THR A 54 -31.80 8.72 -8.12
N GLN A 55 -31.70 9.61 -7.12
CA GLN A 55 -30.46 10.29 -6.78
C GLN A 55 -29.43 9.35 -6.15
N SER A 56 -29.84 8.44 -5.26
CA SER A 56 -28.94 7.44 -4.66
C SER A 56 -28.39 6.48 -5.72
N ARG A 57 -29.24 6.05 -6.67
CA ARG A 57 -28.81 5.26 -7.84
C ARG A 57 -27.81 5.99 -8.73
N ALA A 58 -28.12 7.21 -9.13
CA ALA A 58 -27.22 8.02 -9.96
C ALA A 58 -25.86 8.25 -9.27
N SER A 59 -25.85 8.40 -7.94
CA SER A 59 -24.62 8.58 -7.16
C SER A 59 -23.83 7.28 -7.03
N ALA A 60 -24.49 6.13 -6.87
CA ALA A 60 -23.84 4.83 -6.89
C ALA A 60 -23.18 4.55 -8.25
N ASP A 61 -23.87 4.89 -9.34
CA ASP A 61 -23.33 4.77 -10.70
C ASP A 61 -22.16 5.73 -10.94
N ALA A 62 -22.21 6.95 -10.40
CA ALA A 62 -21.10 7.90 -10.43
C ALA A 62 -19.87 7.36 -9.69
N GLY A 63 -20.05 6.81 -8.47
CA GLY A 63 -18.97 6.19 -7.71
C GLY A 63 -18.40 4.95 -8.38
N LEU A 64 -19.24 4.16 -9.03
CA LEU A 64 -18.80 3.03 -9.84
C LEU A 64 -17.97 3.49 -11.03
N ALA A 65 -18.42 4.52 -11.76
CA ALA A 65 -17.72 5.07 -12.91
C ALA A 65 -16.39 5.72 -12.51
N ASP A 66 -16.34 6.40 -11.36
CA ASP A 66 -15.12 6.99 -10.82
C ASP A 66 -14.09 5.91 -10.45
N ALA A 67 -14.50 4.90 -9.68
CA ALA A 67 -13.63 3.78 -9.31
C ALA A 67 -13.12 3.01 -10.53
N VAL A 68 -13.99 2.72 -11.49
CA VAL A 68 -13.61 2.05 -12.75
C VAL A 68 -12.69 2.93 -13.59
N GLY A 69 -12.97 4.23 -13.66
CA GLY A 69 -12.11 5.21 -14.33
C GLY A 69 -10.72 5.29 -13.68
N GLY A 70 -10.66 5.27 -12.35
CA GLY A 70 -9.42 5.25 -11.58
C GLY A 70 -8.61 3.98 -11.82
N LEU A 71 -9.27 2.81 -11.84
CA LEU A 71 -8.63 1.53 -12.16
C LEU A 71 -8.06 1.53 -13.59
N ARG A 72 -8.80 2.08 -14.57
CA ARG A 72 -8.33 2.19 -15.96
C ARG A 72 -7.19 3.18 -16.15
N ARG A 73 -7.17 4.27 -15.39
CA ARG A 73 -6.09 5.28 -15.41
C ARG A 73 -4.89 4.91 -14.55
N GLY A 74 -4.99 3.83 -13.77
CA GLY A 74 -3.95 3.44 -12.80
C GLY A 74 -3.83 4.39 -11.61
N THR A 75 -4.81 5.28 -11.39
CA THR A 75 -4.84 6.20 -10.25
C THR A 75 -5.53 5.61 -9.03
N LEU A 76 -6.23 4.48 -9.20
CA LEU A 76 -6.85 3.68 -8.15
C LEU A 76 -6.31 2.26 -8.21
N ALA A 77 -5.94 1.71 -7.06
CA ALA A 77 -5.40 0.36 -6.92
C ALA A 77 -6.42 -0.60 -6.30
N CYS A 78 -6.10 -1.91 -6.29
CA CYS A 78 -6.87 -2.90 -5.55
C CYS A 78 -6.90 -2.55 -4.05
N GLY A 79 -7.97 -2.91 -3.33
CA GLY A 79 -8.13 -2.48 -1.94
C GLY A 79 -8.43 -0.98 -1.76
N GLY A 80 -8.50 -0.20 -2.85
CA GLY A 80 -8.89 1.21 -2.81
C GLY A 80 -10.28 1.39 -2.21
N VAL A 81 -10.38 2.36 -1.30
CA VAL A 81 -11.63 2.75 -0.63
C VAL A 81 -11.71 4.27 -0.64
N GLU A 82 -12.88 4.78 -1.02
CA GLU A 82 -13.23 6.20 -0.84
C GLU A 82 -14.56 6.30 -0.12
N ARG A 83 -14.72 7.36 0.66
CA ARG A 83 -15.91 7.61 1.47
C ARG A 83 -16.43 9.02 1.30
N ASP A 84 -17.76 9.13 1.29
CA ASP A 84 -18.49 10.39 1.35
C ASP A 84 -18.06 11.42 0.29
N VAL A 85 -17.75 10.94 -0.91
CA VAL A 85 -17.32 11.79 -2.02
C VAL A 85 -18.54 12.50 -2.61
N PRO A 86 -18.60 13.84 -2.61
CA PRO A 86 -19.72 14.55 -3.21
C PRO A 86 -19.70 14.41 -4.72
N VAL A 87 -20.85 14.07 -5.32
CA VAL A 87 -21.01 14.02 -6.79
C VAL A 87 -20.72 15.38 -7.43
N ASP A 88 -21.09 16.47 -6.76
CA ASP A 88 -20.74 17.84 -7.13
C ASP A 88 -20.20 18.60 -5.92
N SER A 89 -18.88 18.87 -5.91
CA SER A 89 -18.21 19.59 -4.82
C SER A 89 -18.61 21.07 -4.71
N ALA A 90 -19.31 21.63 -5.69
CA ALA A 90 -19.81 23.00 -5.65
C ALA A 90 -21.14 23.13 -4.88
N VAL A 91 -21.79 22.02 -4.54
CA VAL A 91 -23.11 21.99 -3.89
C VAL A 91 -23.02 21.32 -2.52
N ALA A 92 -23.21 22.10 -1.45
CA ALA A 92 -23.10 21.64 -0.06
C ALA A 92 -24.11 20.54 0.33
N THR A 93 -25.16 20.33 -0.46
CA THR A 93 -26.18 19.28 -0.28
C THR A 93 -26.17 18.26 -1.43
N SER A 94 -25.06 18.16 -2.16
CA SER A 94 -24.89 17.14 -3.19
C SER A 94 -25.03 15.75 -2.58
N PRO A 95 -25.68 14.80 -3.28
CA PRO A 95 -25.57 13.40 -2.88
C PRO A 95 -24.11 12.95 -2.93
N THR A 96 -23.80 11.93 -2.14
CA THR A 96 -22.44 11.40 -1.97
C THR A 96 -22.36 9.97 -2.48
N TYR A 97 -21.14 9.52 -2.73
CA TYR A 97 -20.86 8.11 -2.96
C TYR A 97 -19.66 7.65 -2.15
N SER A 98 -19.65 6.35 -1.86
CA SER A 98 -18.50 5.63 -1.32
C SER A 98 -18.24 4.43 -2.21
N TYR A 99 -16.99 4.00 -2.35
CA TYR A 99 -16.68 2.78 -3.08
C TYR A 99 -15.58 1.96 -2.42
N ARG A 100 -15.55 0.67 -2.75
CA ARG A 100 -14.51 -0.28 -2.37
C ARG A 100 -14.13 -1.19 -3.53
N VAL A 101 -12.84 -1.41 -3.73
CA VAL A 101 -12.31 -2.33 -4.75
C VAL A 101 -11.66 -3.55 -4.09
N VAL A 102 -12.01 -4.75 -4.57
CA VAL A 102 -11.36 -6.01 -4.17
C VAL A 102 -10.87 -6.73 -5.42
N CYS A 103 -9.61 -7.15 -5.42
CA CYS A 103 -9.05 -7.94 -6.52
C CYS A 103 -8.62 -9.32 -6.03
N GLY A 104 -8.72 -10.32 -6.91
CA GLY A 104 -8.26 -11.68 -6.64
C GLY A 104 -8.72 -12.64 -7.73
N ALA A 105 -7.99 -13.75 -7.92
CA ALA A 105 -8.31 -14.80 -8.89
C ALA A 105 -8.59 -14.30 -10.33
N GLY A 106 -7.90 -13.23 -10.76
CA GLY A 106 -8.08 -12.63 -12.09
C GLY A 106 -9.33 -11.76 -12.25
N LEU A 107 -9.94 -11.32 -11.15
CA LEU A 107 -11.13 -10.48 -11.13
C LEU A 107 -10.92 -9.22 -10.26
N ALA A 108 -11.60 -8.13 -10.62
CA ALA A 108 -11.72 -6.92 -9.81
C ALA A 108 -13.21 -6.65 -9.54
N THR A 109 -13.58 -6.63 -8.26
CA THR A 109 -14.94 -6.36 -7.78
C THR A 109 -14.98 -4.95 -7.20
N VAL A 110 -15.78 -4.08 -7.81
CA VAL A 110 -16.05 -2.72 -7.35
C VAL A 110 -17.44 -2.70 -6.74
N THR A 111 -17.54 -2.31 -5.49
CA THR A 111 -18.81 -2.06 -4.80
C THR A 111 -18.91 -0.56 -4.54
N ALA A 112 -19.94 0.10 -5.08
CA ALA A 112 -20.19 1.52 -4.88
C ALA A 112 -21.55 1.73 -4.20
N THR A 113 -21.59 2.55 -3.15
CA THR A 113 -22.81 2.93 -2.44
C THR A 113 -23.05 4.42 -2.65
N GLY A 114 -24.19 4.77 -3.23
CA GLY A 114 -24.66 6.14 -3.36
C GLY A 114 -25.65 6.48 -2.26
N GLU A 115 -25.49 7.65 -1.67
CA GLU A 115 -26.33 8.16 -0.59
C GLU A 115 -26.96 9.51 -0.99
N ALA A 116 -28.26 9.59 -0.81
CA ALA A 116 -29.07 10.80 -0.95
C ALA A 116 -29.87 11.00 0.34
N ALA A 117 -30.48 12.18 0.49
CA ALA A 117 -31.10 12.64 1.75
C ALA A 117 -31.93 11.59 2.51
N ASN A 118 -32.66 10.71 1.82
CA ASN A 118 -33.45 9.63 2.42
C ASN A 118 -33.31 8.30 1.65
N GLY A 119 -32.20 8.06 0.96
CA GLY A 119 -32.08 6.96 0.01
C GLY A 119 -30.66 6.45 -0.11
N MET A 120 -30.51 5.12 -0.09
CA MET A 120 -29.22 4.45 -0.21
C MET A 120 -29.32 3.37 -1.28
N THR A 121 -28.34 3.29 -2.16
CA THR A 121 -28.28 2.23 -3.18
C THR A 121 -26.85 1.74 -3.33
N THR A 122 -26.67 0.43 -3.33
CA THR A 122 -25.35 -0.20 -3.53
C THR A 122 -25.33 -1.00 -4.82
N THR A 123 -24.40 -0.66 -5.70
CA THR A 123 -24.16 -1.32 -6.98
C THR A 123 -22.83 -2.05 -6.92
N GLN A 124 -22.80 -3.30 -7.39
CA GLN A 124 -21.57 -4.08 -7.53
C GLN A 124 -21.31 -4.39 -9.00
N ALA A 125 -20.07 -4.18 -9.45
CA ALA A 125 -19.59 -4.63 -10.75
C ALA A 125 -18.32 -5.48 -10.61
N VAL A 126 -18.23 -6.52 -11.42
CA VAL A 126 -17.09 -7.44 -11.49
C VAL A 126 -16.48 -7.35 -12.89
N TYR A 127 -15.19 -7.10 -12.96
CA TYR A 127 -14.42 -7.02 -14.20
C TYR A 127 -13.37 -8.13 -14.24
N ARG A 128 -12.99 -8.57 -15.45
CA ARG A 128 -11.74 -9.30 -15.61
C ARG A 128 -10.58 -8.39 -15.20
N TYR A 129 -9.60 -8.94 -14.52
CA TYR A 129 -8.46 -8.18 -14.04
C TYR A 129 -7.19 -8.95 -14.35
N THR A 130 -6.34 -8.37 -15.19
CA THR A 130 -4.98 -8.89 -15.37
C THR A 130 -4.08 -8.09 -14.49
N GLU A 131 -3.63 -8.70 -13.41
CA GLU A 131 -2.57 -8.13 -12.57
C GLU A 131 -1.36 -7.86 -13.45
N THR A 132 -1.02 -6.59 -13.65
CA THR A 132 0.30 -6.24 -14.15
C THR A 132 1.20 -6.40 -12.93
N PRO A 133 2.17 -7.32 -12.94
CA PRO A 133 3.10 -7.45 -11.83
C PRO A 133 3.73 -6.08 -11.58
N SER A 134 3.34 -5.44 -10.48
CA SER A 134 3.90 -4.15 -10.13
C SER A 134 5.35 -4.38 -9.72
N SER A 135 6.23 -3.58 -10.30
CA SER A 135 7.64 -3.36 -9.92
C SER A 135 7.85 -2.94 -8.47
N ASP A 136 6.76 -2.86 -7.72
CA ASP A 136 6.61 -2.14 -6.48
C ASP A 136 6.93 -3.06 -5.31
N GLY A 137 8.00 -2.78 -4.57
CA GLY A 137 8.26 -3.36 -3.27
C GLY A 137 8.29 -2.27 -2.22
N ASP A 138 7.95 -2.62 -0.97
CA ASP A 138 8.23 -1.76 0.18
C ASP A 138 9.76 -1.61 0.35
N MET A 139 10.49 -2.69 0.05
CA MET A 139 11.94 -2.73 0.00
C MET A 139 12.38 -3.43 -1.29
N VAL A 140 13.12 -2.72 -2.15
CA VAL A 140 13.67 -3.27 -3.39
C VAL A 140 15.19 -3.15 -3.36
N PHE A 141 15.87 -4.29 -3.55
CA PHE A 141 17.33 -4.34 -3.57
C PHE A 141 17.83 -5.14 -4.77
N PHE A 142 18.60 -4.52 -5.65
CA PHE A 142 19.08 -5.22 -6.83
C PHE A 142 20.17 -6.21 -6.47
N GLY A 143 21.20 -5.77 -5.74
CA GLY A 143 22.34 -6.59 -5.34
C GLY A 143 23.12 -7.13 -6.54
N THR A 144 24.42 -7.37 -6.39
CA THR A 144 25.20 -8.01 -7.46
C THR A 144 25.44 -9.50 -7.20
N SER A 145 25.24 -9.97 -5.97
CA SER A 145 25.44 -11.38 -5.59
C SER A 145 24.47 -11.86 -4.52
N GLU A 146 24.37 -11.13 -3.40
CA GLU A 146 23.58 -11.53 -2.24
C GLU A 146 22.93 -10.33 -1.56
N VAL A 147 21.67 -10.50 -1.14
CA VAL A 147 20.94 -9.60 -0.24
C VAL A 147 20.63 -10.39 1.02
N LYS A 148 21.32 -10.05 2.11
CA LYS A 148 21.32 -10.82 3.35
C LYS A 148 20.60 -10.09 4.49
N PHE A 149 19.68 -10.77 5.16
CA PHE A 149 18.97 -10.32 6.35
C PHE A 149 19.41 -11.14 7.57
N SER A 150 20.38 -10.61 8.32
CA SER A 150 20.97 -11.25 9.51
C SER A 150 20.26 -10.94 10.84
N TYR A 151 19.33 -9.97 10.84
CA TYR A 151 18.63 -9.50 12.06
C TYR A 151 17.12 -9.44 11.84
N GLU A 152 16.36 -9.30 12.92
CA GLU A 152 14.91 -9.20 12.82
C GLU A 152 14.50 -7.90 12.11
N VAL A 153 13.60 -8.00 11.14
CA VAL A 153 12.82 -6.87 10.64
C VAL A 153 11.50 -6.86 11.41
N ARG A 154 11.16 -5.74 12.04
CA ARG A 154 9.87 -5.59 12.73
C ARG A 154 8.94 -4.73 11.90
N THR A 155 7.65 -5.03 11.92
CA THR A 155 6.63 -4.14 11.37
C THR A 155 5.93 -3.41 12.50
N SER A 156 5.70 -2.10 12.34
CA SER A 156 4.90 -1.33 13.30
C SER A 156 3.38 -1.51 13.09
N ALA A 157 2.99 -2.13 11.97
CA ALA A 157 1.61 -2.43 11.61
C ALA A 157 1.37 -3.95 11.79
N PRO A 158 0.79 -4.38 12.94
CA PRO A 158 0.57 -5.79 13.22
C PRO A 158 -0.27 -6.45 12.12
N GLY A 159 0.14 -7.63 11.66
CA GLY A 159 -0.57 -8.39 10.62
C GLY A 159 -0.32 -7.93 9.19
N ARG A 160 0.33 -6.78 8.95
CA ARG A 160 0.76 -6.39 7.61
C ARG A 160 2.10 -7.02 7.27
N LEU A 161 2.13 -7.75 6.15
CA LEU A 161 3.36 -8.27 5.55
C LEU A 161 3.99 -7.23 4.63
N LEU A 162 5.31 -7.08 4.74
CA LEU A 162 6.13 -6.28 3.83
C LEU A 162 6.24 -6.95 2.46
N LYS A 163 6.38 -6.18 1.39
CA LYS A 163 6.76 -6.71 0.06
C LYS A 163 8.24 -6.43 -0.19
N ILE A 164 9.07 -7.47 -0.12
CA ILE A 164 10.51 -7.37 -0.35
C ILE A 164 10.84 -7.98 -1.71
N VAL A 165 11.50 -7.21 -2.56
CA VAL A 165 11.83 -7.62 -3.93
C VAL A 165 13.34 -7.57 -4.14
N VAL A 166 13.92 -8.67 -4.61
CA VAL A 166 15.35 -8.79 -4.93
C VAL A 166 15.54 -9.24 -6.37
N PRO A 167 15.60 -8.32 -7.34
CA PRO A 167 15.55 -8.67 -8.77
C PRO A 167 16.77 -9.44 -9.31
N GLN A 168 17.97 -9.23 -8.77
CA GLN A 168 19.23 -9.66 -9.42
C GLN A 168 20.22 -10.36 -8.47
N ALA A 169 19.78 -10.83 -7.31
CA ALA A 169 20.65 -11.47 -6.33
C ALA A 169 19.99 -12.67 -5.64
N THR A 170 20.81 -13.46 -4.95
CA THR A 170 20.33 -14.44 -3.97
C THR A 170 19.81 -13.71 -2.74
N PHE A 171 18.65 -14.12 -2.23
CA PHE A 171 18.14 -13.64 -0.96
C PHE A 171 18.53 -14.62 0.15
N THR A 172 19.22 -14.12 1.18
CA THR A 172 19.62 -14.94 2.33
C THR A 172 18.97 -14.43 3.60
N CYS A 173 18.25 -15.32 4.29
CA CYS A 173 17.54 -15.02 5.53
C CYS A 173 18.16 -15.79 6.70
N GLN A 174 18.37 -15.10 7.83
CA GLN A 174 18.86 -15.70 9.08
C GLN A 174 18.07 -15.24 10.32
N ALA A 175 16.96 -14.57 10.10
CA ALA A 175 16.17 -13.97 11.17
C ALA A 175 14.69 -13.87 10.77
N LEU A 176 13.86 -13.32 11.66
CA LEU A 176 12.45 -13.10 11.41
C LEU A 176 12.23 -11.94 10.43
N ILE A 177 11.42 -12.18 9.39
CA ILE A 177 11.04 -11.22 8.35
C ILE A 177 9.52 -11.30 8.15
N PRO A 178 8.76 -10.26 8.53
CA PRO A 178 7.32 -10.21 8.37
C PRO A 178 6.95 -9.75 6.96
N GLY A 179 7.22 -10.57 5.93
CA GLY A 179 7.02 -10.16 4.55
C GLY A 179 6.86 -11.28 3.54
N ASN A 180 6.30 -10.91 2.39
CA ASN A 180 6.30 -11.64 1.14
C ASN A 180 7.58 -11.30 0.36
N ILE A 181 8.29 -12.32 -0.11
CA ILE A 181 9.60 -12.17 -0.73
C ILE A 181 9.51 -12.60 -2.20
N THR A 182 9.97 -11.73 -3.11
CA THR A 182 10.09 -12.06 -4.54
C THR A 182 11.54 -11.90 -4.98
N VAL A 183 12.14 -12.96 -5.54
CA VAL A 183 13.60 -13.04 -5.74
C VAL A 183 13.91 -13.49 -7.17
N GLY A 184 14.84 -12.81 -7.83
CA GLY A 184 15.37 -13.20 -9.13
C GLY A 184 16.51 -14.20 -9.06
N GLY A 185 17.17 -14.35 -7.92
CA GLY A 185 18.13 -15.43 -7.68
C GLY A 185 17.53 -16.59 -6.88
N ASN A 186 18.41 -17.27 -6.15
CA ASN A 186 18.04 -18.33 -5.22
C ASN A 186 17.49 -17.75 -3.91
N ILE A 187 16.75 -18.57 -3.17
CA ILE A 187 16.38 -18.31 -1.79
C ILE A 187 17.21 -19.20 -0.87
N ALA A 188 17.93 -18.60 0.08
CA ALA A 188 18.70 -19.30 1.10
C ALA A 188 18.17 -18.96 2.51
N ALA A 189 17.87 -19.98 3.30
CA ALA A 189 17.58 -19.85 4.72
C ALA A 189 18.73 -20.47 5.51
N ASN A 190 19.36 -19.66 6.35
CA ASN A 190 20.59 -20.03 7.05
C ASN A 190 20.48 -19.87 8.56
N GLY A 191 19.68 -20.76 9.17
CA GLY A 191 19.59 -20.96 10.61
C GLY A 191 18.89 -19.82 11.36
N GLY A 192 17.64 -20.05 11.76
CA GLY A 192 16.84 -19.07 12.50
C GLY A 192 16.07 -18.10 11.59
N CYS A 193 16.00 -18.42 10.29
CA CYS A 193 15.15 -17.71 9.37
C CYS A 193 13.67 -18.00 9.64
N THR A 194 12.86 -16.95 9.78
CA THR A 194 11.40 -17.08 9.81
C THR A 194 10.78 -16.06 8.87
N ILE A 195 10.27 -16.51 7.72
CA ILE A 195 9.54 -15.67 6.78
C ILE A 195 8.05 -15.85 7.03
N LYS A 196 7.35 -14.76 7.37
CA LYS A 196 5.92 -14.81 7.70
C LYS A 196 4.99 -14.94 6.50
N GLY A 197 5.46 -14.51 5.32
CA GLY A 197 4.69 -14.50 4.09
C GLY A 197 5.13 -15.55 3.08
N ASP A 198 4.69 -15.33 1.85
CA ASP A 198 4.99 -16.19 0.70
C ASP A 198 6.36 -15.86 0.11
N VAL A 199 6.97 -16.86 -0.53
CA VAL A 199 8.27 -16.74 -1.18
C VAL A 199 8.17 -17.20 -2.63
N ASN A 200 8.50 -16.32 -3.57
CA ASN A 200 8.57 -16.61 -5.00
C ASN A 200 9.99 -16.33 -5.52
N ALA A 201 10.72 -17.36 -5.94
CA ALA A 201 12.07 -17.23 -6.46
C ALA A 201 12.17 -17.75 -7.91
N THR A 202 12.96 -17.09 -8.75
CA THR A 202 13.27 -17.64 -10.08
C THR A 202 14.36 -18.72 -10.03
N GLY A 203 15.17 -18.72 -8.97
CA GLY A 203 16.20 -19.72 -8.70
C GLY A 203 15.67 -20.95 -7.95
N THR A 204 16.57 -21.59 -7.19
CA THR A 204 16.26 -22.73 -6.31
C THR A 204 16.15 -22.30 -4.85
N VAL A 205 15.70 -23.22 -3.99
CA VAL A 205 15.68 -23.06 -2.54
C VAL A 205 16.82 -23.83 -1.87
N ASP A 206 17.45 -23.21 -0.88
CA ASP A 206 18.37 -23.88 0.06
C ASP A 206 18.01 -23.49 1.50
N MET A 207 17.25 -24.36 2.18
CA MET A 207 17.03 -24.26 3.62
C MET A 207 18.02 -25.18 4.31
N CYS A 208 19.09 -24.62 4.88
CA CYS A 208 20.17 -25.43 5.45
C CYS A 208 19.78 -26.16 6.72
N CYS A 209 18.77 -25.64 7.44
CA CYS A 209 18.69 -25.87 8.86
C CYS A 209 17.25 -26.09 9.32
N GLY A 210 17.08 -26.99 10.29
CA GLY A 210 15.76 -27.38 10.79
C GLY A 210 15.03 -26.28 11.59
N SER A 211 15.72 -25.21 11.97
CA SER A 211 15.10 -24.04 12.61
C SER A 211 14.45 -23.09 11.61
N ASP A 212 14.73 -23.23 10.31
CA ASP A 212 14.19 -22.33 9.29
C ASP A 212 12.71 -22.59 9.06
N THR A 213 11.93 -21.52 8.93
CA THR A 213 10.48 -21.58 8.76
C THR A 213 10.02 -20.58 7.69
N ILE A 214 9.20 -21.05 6.76
CA ILE A 214 8.39 -20.22 5.86
C ILE A 214 6.93 -20.48 6.23
N GLU A 215 6.20 -19.45 6.65
CA GLU A 215 4.81 -19.59 7.11
C GLU A 215 3.80 -19.54 5.96
N GLY A 216 4.17 -18.96 4.82
CA GLY A 216 3.37 -18.97 3.59
C GLY A 216 3.76 -20.09 2.63
N ASP A 217 3.42 -19.86 1.36
CA ASP A 217 3.76 -20.73 0.24
C ASP A 217 5.20 -20.48 -0.25
N LEU A 218 5.83 -21.53 -0.78
CA LEU A 218 7.17 -21.45 -1.37
C LEU A 218 7.13 -21.91 -2.84
N SER A 219 7.48 -21.01 -3.74
CA SER A 219 7.55 -21.25 -5.18
C SER A 219 8.95 -20.97 -5.74
N THR A 220 9.51 -21.93 -6.48
CA THR A 220 10.85 -21.83 -7.10
C THR A 220 10.84 -22.31 -8.54
N SER A 221 11.15 -21.44 -9.50
CA SER A 221 11.11 -21.81 -10.94
C SER A 221 12.43 -22.36 -11.50
N GLY A 222 13.50 -22.34 -10.70
CA GLY A 222 14.81 -22.88 -11.07
C GLY A 222 14.80 -24.41 -11.22
N THR A 223 15.51 -24.92 -12.23
CA THR A 223 15.54 -26.36 -12.56
C THR A 223 16.62 -27.16 -11.83
N GLY A 224 17.43 -26.50 -10.99
CA GLY A 224 18.51 -27.11 -10.22
C GLY A 224 18.02 -28.01 -9.08
N SER A 225 18.91 -28.36 -8.16
CA SER A 225 18.53 -29.03 -6.91
C SER A 225 18.21 -28.00 -5.84
N GLY A 226 17.09 -28.19 -5.16
CA GLY A 226 16.70 -27.44 -3.97
C GLY A 226 16.73 -28.33 -2.74
N THR A 227 17.12 -27.76 -1.61
CA THR A 227 17.21 -28.43 -0.31
C THR A 227 16.19 -27.83 0.65
N VAL A 228 15.39 -28.67 1.30
CA VAL A 228 14.36 -28.25 2.27
C VAL A 228 14.57 -29.02 3.57
N ARG A 229 15.33 -28.43 4.50
CA ARG A 229 15.59 -29.00 5.84
C ARG A 229 14.74 -28.36 6.94
N GLY A 230 14.11 -27.23 6.66
CA GLY A 230 13.23 -26.50 7.57
C GLY A 230 11.75 -26.83 7.38
N THR A 231 10.88 -25.94 7.89
CA THR A 231 9.43 -26.07 7.82
C THR A 231 8.84 -25.11 6.78
N VAL A 232 7.92 -25.59 5.94
CA VAL A 232 7.06 -24.76 5.09
C VAL A 232 5.62 -25.01 5.56
N LEU A 233 4.89 -23.99 5.97
CA LEU A 233 3.52 -24.19 6.46
C LEU A 233 2.48 -24.20 5.34
N GLY A 234 2.75 -23.53 4.21
CA GLY A 234 1.93 -23.58 3.01
C GLY A 234 2.33 -24.69 2.02
N ASP A 235 2.00 -24.46 0.77
CA ASP A 235 2.34 -25.30 -0.37
C ASP A 235 3.80 -25.08 -0.82
N LEU A 236 4.40 -26.10 -1.43
CA LEU A 236 5.73 -26.04 -2.03
C LEU A 236 5.67 -26.41 -3.50
N HIS A 237 5.96 -25.45 -4.38
CA HIS A 237 6.04 -25.66 -5.83
C HIS A 237 7.45 -25.41 -6.36
N ALA A 238 8.10 -26.44 -6.91
CA ALA A 238 9.48 -26.33 -7.38
C ALA A 238 9.66 -26.92 -8.79
N ASN A 239 10.29 -26.20 -9.72
CA ASN A 239 10.58 -26.76 -11.04
C ASN A 239 11.74 -27.78 -11.00
N GLY A 240 12.62 -27.64 -10.02
CA GLY A 240 13.84 -28.44 -9.85
C GLY A 240 13.67 -29.71 -9.02
N THR A 241 14.78 -30.41 -8.82
CA THR A 241 14.86 -31.56 -7.88
C THR A 241 14.71 -31.06 -6.45
N LEU A 242 14.01 -31.83 -5.60
CA LEU A 242 13.86 -31.52 -4.18
C LEU A 242 14.53 -32.60 -3.31
N GLU A 243 15.41 -32.16 -2.42
CA GLU A 243 15.97 -32.96 -1.34
C GLU A 243 15.47 -32.46 0.00
N PHE A 244 14.67 -33.29 0.68
CA PHE A 244 14.21 -33.01 2.02
C PHE A 244 15.18 -33.59 3.05
N GLY A 245 15.45 -32.81 4.09
CA GLY A 245 16.36 -33.19 5.16
C GLY A 245 15.84 -34.25 6.14
N TRP A 246 16.63 -34.49 7.19
CA TRP A 246 16.38 -35.50 8.24
C TRP A 246 15.86 -34.91 9.55
N GLU A 247 15.56 -33.62 9.57
CA GLU A 247 15.28 -32.83 10.77
C GLU A 247 13.87 -33.05 11.36
N GLY A 248 13.06 -33.97 10.80
CA GLY A 248 11.72 -34.26 11.32
C GLY A 248 10.71 -33.13 11.03
N LYS A 249 10.91 -32.36 9.97
CA LYS A 249 10.11 -31.15 9.66
C LYS A 249 8.91 -31.46 8.78
N ARG A 250 8.09 -30.45 8.53
CA ARG A 250 6.86 -30.60 7.75
C ARG A 250 6.75 -29.60 6.59
N VAL A 251 6.06 -30.05 5.55
CA VAL A 251 5.37 -29.20 4.58
C VAL A 251 3.89 -29.31 4.89
N GLY A 252 3.27 -28.20 5.31
CA GLY A 252 1.86 -28.18 5.74
C GLY A 252 0.87 -28.32 4.58
N GLY A 253 1.27 -27.94 3.37
CA GLY A 253 0.49 -28.07 2.15
C GLY A 253 0.91 -29.23 1.25
N ALA A 254 0.54 -29.12 -0.02
CA ALA A 254 0.95 -30.02 -1.09
C ALA A 254 2.36 -29.66 -1.62
N VAL A 255 3.06 -30.67 -2.13
CA VAL A 255 4.32 -30.50 -2.84
C VAL A 255 4.11 -30.80 -4.31
N THR A 256 4.44 -29.85 -5.17
CA THR A 256 4.45 -30.03 -6.63
C THR A 256 5.85 -29.82 -7.16
N THR A 257 6.37 -30.77 -7.94
CA THR A 257 7.70 -30.60 -8.55
C THR A 257 7.85 -31.24 -9.92
N SER A 258 8.68 -30.66 -10.79
CA SER A 258 9.05 -31.24 -12.09
C SER A 258 10.31 -32.11 -12.03
N GLY A 259 10.98 -32.18 -10.88
CA GLY A 259 12.27 -32.86 -10.67
C GLY A 259 12.18 -34.19 -9.91
N ASN A 260 13.35 -34.72 -9.54
CA ASN A 260 13.42 -35.87 -8.65
C ASN A 260 13.06 -35.46 -7.21
N VAL A 261 12.66 -36.42 -6.39
CA VAL A 261 12.34 -36.16 -4.98
C VAL A 261 13.04 -37.18 -4.09
N LYS A 262 13.87 -36.68 -3.18
CA LYS A 262 14.45 -37.45 -2.08
C LYS A 262 13.81 -36.98 -0.78
N LEU A 263 13.05 -37.88 -0.16
CA LEU A 263 12.31 -37.57 1.07
C LEU A 263 13.05 -38.18 2.26
N GLY A 264 13.78 -37.35 3.02
CA GLY A 264 14.49 -37.75 4.24
C GLY A 264 13.55 -38.18 5.36
N ASN A 265 13.39 -37.35 6.40
CA ASN A 265 12.43 -37.57 7.49
C ASN A 265 11.42 -36.41 7.59
N VAL A 266 10.91 -35.96 6.44
CA VAL A 266 9.93 -34.87 6.36
C VAL A 266 8.51 -35.44 6.20
N ARG A 267 7.55 -34.80 6.85
CA ARG A 267 6.12 -35.05 6.68
C ARG A 267 5.51 -34.03 5.71
N ILE A 268 4.93 -34.51 4.62
CA ILE A 268 4.09 -33.71 3.73
C ILE A 268 2.64 -33.99 4.13
N ASP A 269 1.94 -32.94 4.59
CA ASP A 269 0.54 -33.05 5.03
C ASP A 269 -0.42 -33.13 3.82
N GLY A 270 -0.08 -32.49 2.70
CA GLY A 270 -0.79 -32.62 1.43
C GLY A 270 -0.31 -33.80 0.58
N SER A 271 -0.56 -33.71 -0.73
CA SER A 271 -0.10 -34.69 -1.73
C SER A 271 1.29 -34.31 -2.28
N LEU A 272 1.99 -35.28 -2.86
CA LEU A 272 3.20 -35.07 -3.64
C LEU A 272 2.91 -35.31 -5.13
N THR A 273 2.96 -34.28 -5.96
CA THR A 273 2.80 -34.37 -7.42
C THR A 273 4.15 -34.25 -8.12
N MET A 274 4.53 -35.25 -8.92
CA MET A 274 5.78 -35.25 -9.70
C MET A 274 5.69 -36.10 -10.98
N PRO A 275 6.58 -35.92 -11.98
CA PRO A 275 6.49 -36.67 -13.22
C PRO A 275 6.77 -38.18 -13.06
N THR A 276 6.14 -39.02 -13.89
CA THR A 276 6.37 -40.47 -13.92
C THR A 276 7.82 -40.85 -14.24
N ALA A 277 8.51 -40.03 -15.03
CA ALA A 277 9.90 -40.26 -15.43
C ALA A 277 10.94 -39.89 -14.36
N ARG A 278 10.53 -39.30 -13.24
CA ARG A 278 11.45 -38.83 -12.18
C ARG A 278 11.54 -39.82 -11.02
N THR A 279 12.71 -39.86 -10.38
CA THR A 279 12.97 -40.76 -9.27
C THR A 279 12.37 -40.22 -7.98
N TYR A 280 11.63 -41.07 -7.28
CA TYR A 280 11.15 -40.83 -5.92
C TYR A 280 11.87 -41.77 -4.96
N THR A 281 12.58 -41.21 -3.99
CA THR A 281 13.30 -41.96 -2.96
C THR A 281 12.70 -41.64 -1.59
N PRO A 282 11.65 -42.38 -1.17
CA PRO A 282 11.14 -42.28 0.19
C PRO A 282 12.10 -42.96 1.15
N GLN A 283 12.54 -42.25 2.18
CA GLN A 283 13.31 -42.82 3.28
C GLN A 283 12.38 -43.01 4.49
N SER A 284 12.46 -42.13 5.50
CA SER A 284 11.61 -42.17 6.69
C SER A 284 10.44 -41.19 6.63
N GLY A 285 10.42 -40.30 5.64
CA GLY A 285 9.38 -39.30 5.48
C GLY A 285 8.06 -39.87 4.98
N THR A 286 6.98 -39.10 5.20
CA THR A 286 5.62 -39.51 4.90
C THR A 286 4.92 -38.49 4.02
N VAL A 287 4.02 -38.96 3.15
CA VAL A 287 3.16 -38.12 2.31
C VAL A 287 1.72 -38.49 2.59
N THR A 288 1.02 -37.66 3.35
CA THR A 288 -0.32 -37.98 3.88
C THR A 288 -1.37 -38.02 2.77
N GLY A 289 -1.33 -37.06 1.85
CA GLY A 289 -2.22 -37.01 0.69
C GLY A 289 -1.84 -37.95 -0.46
N GLY A 290 -0.83 -38.80 -0.27
CA GLY A 290 -0.34 -39.74 -1.27
C GLY A 290 0.53 -39.11 -2.36
N VAL A 291 1.07 -39.96 -3.23
CA VAL A 291 1.96 -39.57 -4.33
C VAL A 291 1.24 -39.68 -5.66
N VAL A 292 1.07 -38.55 -6.34
CA VAL A 292 0.46 -38.41 -7.65
C VAL A 292 1.57 -38.34 -8.71
N ARG A 293 1.47 -39.21 -9.73
CA ARG A 293 2.41 -39.21 -10.85
C ARG A 293 1.72 -38.84 -12.15
N LEU A 294 2.20 -37.78 -12.80
CA LEU A 294 1.69 -37.30 -14.09
C LEU A 294 2.75 -37.49 -15.18
N ALA A 295 2.35 -37.54 -16.45
CA ALA A 295 3.33 -37.61 -17.55
C ALA A 295 4.24 -36.37 -17.59
N SER A 296 3.66 -35.20 -17.31
CA SER A 296 4.35 -33.92 -17.14
C SER A 296 3.71 -33.15 -15.99
N VAL A 297 4.54 -32.46 -15.21
CA VAL A 297 4.09 -31.53 -14.17
C VAL A 297 4.60 -30.14 -14.57
N PRO A 298 3.74 -29.12 -14.69
CA PRO A 298 4.19 -27.78 -14.98
C PRO A 298 4.96 -27.22 -13.78
N GLY A 299 6.11 -26.60 -14.05
CA GLY A 299 6.82 -25.81 -13.05
C GLY A 299 6.05 -24.53 -12.71
N PRO A 300 6.38 -23.87 -11.59
CA PRO A 300 5.79 -22.58 -11.27
C PRO A 300 6.22 -21.52 -12.29
N THR A 301 5.33 -20.56 -12.54
CA THR A 301 5.64 -19.39 -13.38
C THR A 301 6.67 -18.52 -12.65
N ALA A 302 7.78 -18.19 -13.33
CA ALA A 302 8.77 -17.28 -12.78
C ALA A 302 8.13 -15.92 -12.49
N PRO A 303 8.38 -15.30 -11.31
CA PRO A 303 7.88 -13.97 -11.03
C PRO A 303 8.43 -12.96 -12.03
N THR A 304 7.59 -12.00 -12.44
CA THR A 304 8.07 -10.84 -13.21
C THR A 304 8.71 -9.87 -12.24
N LEU A 305 9.95 -9.49 -12.52
CA LEU A 305 10.77 -8.65 -11.65
C LEU A 305 11.00 -7.28 -12.28
N PRO A 306 11.09 -6.22 -11.47
CA PRO A 306 11.41 -4.90 -11.97
C PRO A 306 12.82 -4.82 -12.55
N ALA A 307 12.96 -4.06 -13.64
CA ALA A 307 14.26 -3.52 -14.04
C ALA A 307 14.69 -2.39 -13.08
N TRP A 308 15.99 -2.07 -13.09
CA TRP A 308 16.50 -0.91 -12.35
C TRP A 308 15.85 0.36 -12.86
N PHE A 309 15.28 1.14 -11.95
CA PHE A 309 14.72 2.45 -12.25
C PHE A 309 15.83 3.48 -12.15
N GLU A 310 16.20 4.04 -13.29
CA GLU A 310 17.19 5.11 -13.39
C GLU A 310 16.62 6.44 -12.93
N TYR A 311 17.17 6.99 -11.86
CA TYR A 311 16.80 8.32 -11.39
C TYR A 311 17.99 9.26 -11.39
N LYS A 312 17.80 10.36 -12.13
CA LYS A 312 18.66 11.53 -12.14
C LYS A 312 17.79 12.75 -11.91
N TYR A 313 18.12 13.52 -10.89
CA TYR A 313 17.33 14.67 -10.48
C TYR A 313 17.25 15.70 -11.60
N LYS A 314 16.03 16.16 -11.86
CA LYS A 314 15.76 17.34 -12.65
C LYS A 314 14.89 18.27 -11.81
N THR A 315 15.12 19.57 -11.90
CA THR A 315 14.29 20.57 -11.20
C THR A 315 12.81 20.45 -11.57
N THR A 316 12.51 19.98 -12.79
CA THR A 316 11.14 19.73 -13.27
C THR A 316 10.42 18.58 -12.55
N ASP A 317 11.17 17.69 -11.89
CA ASP A 317 10.61 16.55 -11.16
C ASP A 317 9.91 16.99 -9.86
N PHE A 318 10.29 18.17 -9.36
CA PHE A 318 9.79 18.76 -8.12
C PHE A 318 9.28 20.19 -8.37
N PRO A 319 8.20 20.36 -9.15
CA PRO A 319 7.68 21.67 -9.48
C PRO A 319 7.23 22.41 -8.22
N GLY A 320 7.59 23.69 -8.11
CA GLY A 320 7.25 24.55 -6.97
C GLY A 320 8.13 24.37 -5.74
N TYR A 321 9.17 23.53 -5.79
CA TYR A 321 10.13 23.39 -4.69
C TYR A 321 11.18 24.50 -4.77
N ASN A 322 11.50 25.09 -3.63
CA ASN A 322 12.71 25.92 -3.49
C ASN A 322 13.94 25.02 -3.56
N THR A 323 15.04 25.49 -4.15
CA THR A 323 16.31 24.75 -4.17
C THR A 323 17.36 25.49 -3.35
N LEU A 324 17.91 24.82 -2.34
CA LEU A 324 19.09 25.24 -1.59
C LEU A 324 20.27 24.38 -2.04
N THR A 325 21.23 24.99 -2.74
CA THR A 325 22.46 24.32 -3.13
C THR A 325 23.55 24.58 -2.10
N LEU A 326 24.07 23.51 -1.51
CA LEU A 326 25.16 23.61 -0.53
C LEU A 326 26.51 23.71 -1.24
N VAL A 327 27.40 24.55 -0.70
CA VAL A 327 28.80 24.60 -1.09
C VAL A 327 29.67 23.77 -0.15
N ASN A 328 30.78 23.23 -0.66
CA ASN A 328 31.63 22.29 0.08
C ASN A 328 32.28 22.91 1.34
N SER A 329 32.53 24.21 1.35
CA SER A 329 33.25 24.90 2.44
C SER A 329 32.51 26.15 2.93
N GLY A 330 32.70 26.47 4.21
CA GLY A 330 32.14 27.65 4.89
C GLY A 330 31.52 27.26 6.25
N SER A 331 30.79 28.18 6.88
CA SER A 331 30.17 27.96 8.21
C SER A 331 28.69 28.33 8.29
N GLY A 332 28.09 28.80 7.18
CA GLY A 332 26.71 29.28 7.15
C GLY A 332 25.69 28.23 6.68
N PRO A 333 24.37 28.54 6.76
CA PRO A 333 23.25 27.65 6.43
C PRO A 333 23.19 27.07 5.00
N GLY A 334 24.08 27.51 4.09
CA GLY A 334 24.22 26.99 2.72
C GLY A 334 25.51 26.19 2.50
N THR A 335 26.09 25.59 3.54
CA THR A 335 27.39 24.92 3.46
C THR A 335 27.34 23.50 4.01
N CYS A 336 28.13 22.59 3.45
CA CYS A 336 28.21 21.20 3.91
C CYS A 336 28.67 21.11 5.38
N ASN A 337 29.66 21.92 5.76
CA ASN A 337 30.18 21.97 7.12
C ASN A 337 29.11 22.39 8.14
N TYR A 338 28.19 23.28 7.78
CA TYR A 338 27.15 23.70 8.71
C TYR A 338 26.19 22.54 9.08
N PHE A 339 25.87 21.67 8.12
CA PHE A 339 25.06 20.47 8.39
C PHE A 339 25.85 19.38 9.11
N ASN A 340 27.10 19.14 8.70
CA ASN A 340 27.91 18.03 9.21
C ASN A 340 28.56 18.35 10.57
N SER A 341 29.03 19.58 10.75
CA SER A 341 29.78 20.01 11.94
C SER A 341 28.94 20.68 13.01
N SER A 342 27.67 20.93 12.73
CA SER A 342 26.73 21.45 13.74
C SER A 342 25.34 20.88 13.49
N PRO A 343 25.18 19.55 13.56
CA PRO A 343 23.92 18.92 13.17
C PRO A 343 22.71 19.38 13.99
N GLY A 344 22.92 19.78 15.25
CA GLY A 344 21.89 20.42 16.07
C GLY A 344 21.28 21.66 15.42
N THR A 345 22.07 22.53 14.80
CA THR A 345 21.58 23.75 14.14
C THR A 345 21.26 23.51 12.66
N GLY A 346 22.14 22.81 11.94
CA GLY A 346 21.98 22.50 10.53
C GLY A 346 20.73 21.69 10.25
N TRP A 347 20.58 20.55 10.94
CA TRP A 347 19.42 19.69 10.74
C TRP A 347 18.19 20.20 11.49
N THR A 348 18.28 20.50 12.79
CA THR A 348 17.06 20.84 13.56
C THR A 348 16.52 22.22 13.21
N THR A 349 17.37 23.26 13.26
CA THR A 349 16.92 24.64 13.12
C THR A 349 16.64 25.01 11.67
N SER A 350 17.57 24.73 10.75
CA SER A 350 17.39 25.16 9.35
C SER A 350 16.33 24.36 8.63
N ILE A 351 16.32 23.04 8.77
CA ILE A 351 15.30 22.19 8.10
C ILE A 351 13.93 22.37 8.77
N GLY A 352 13.87 22.45 10.11
CA GLY A 352 12.63 22.70 10.84
C GLY A 352 12.01 24.09 10.61
N ALA A 353 12.75 25.01 10.00
CA ALA A 353 12.26 26.34 9.63
C ALA A 353 11.55 26.38 8.27
N TYR A 354 11.76 25.40 7.39
CA TYR A 354 11.16 25.40 6.06
C TYR A 354 9.63 25.25 6.13
N THR A 355 8.93 26.17 5.48
CA THR A 355 7.45 26.20 5.37
C THR A 355 6.96 25.89 3.96
N VAL A 356 7.86 25.88 2.98
CA VAL A 356 7.57 25.57 1.58
C VAL A 356 8.40 24.37 1.13
N PRO A 357 7.88 23.53 0.21
CA PRO A 357 8.62 22.37 -0.28
C PRO A 357 10.03 22.75 -0.74
N THR A 358 11.03 22.00 -0.31
CA THR A 358 12.44 22.40 -0.50
C THR A 358 13.32 21.21 -0.92
N VAL A 359 14.14 21.41 -1.94
CA VAL A 359 15.25 20.55 -2.34
C VAL A 359 16.53 21.09 -1.70
N ILE A 360 17.24 20.25 -0.95
CA ILE A 360 18.58 20.50 -0.44
C ILE A 360 19.56 19.72 -1.33
N ASP A 361 20.23 20.43 -2.22
CA ASP A 361 21.26 19.88 -3.09
C ASP A 361 22.62 19.91 -2.38
N ALA A 362 22.97 18.79 -1.77
CA ALA A 362 24.19 18.54 -1.02
C ALA A 362 25.22 17.71 -1.83
N ARG A 363 25.10 17.64 -3.16
CA ARG A 363 26.04 16.86 -4.01
C ARG A 363 27.47 17.40 -4.01
N ALA A 364 27.67 18.65 -3.59
CA ALA A 364 29.00 19.21 -3.34
C ALA A 364 29.68 18.62 -2.10
N CYS A 365 28.91 18.04 -1.17
CA CYS A 365 29.43 17.45 0.06
C CYS A 365 30.04 16.07 -0.23
N SER A 366 31.12 15.73 0.47
CA SER A 366 31.67 14.37 0.47
C SER A 366 30.75 13.36 1.16
N VAL A 367 30.04 13.83 2.18
CA VAL A 367 28.96 13.13 2.89
C VAL A 367 28.02 14.19 3.45
N LEU A 368 26.71 13.91 3.45
CA LEU A 368 25.75 14.67 4.25
C LEU A 368 25.45 13.87 5.52
N SER A 369 25.87 14.39 6.67
CA SER A 369 25.87 13.67 7.94
C SER A 369 25.10 14.41 9.03
N SER A 370 24.30 13.66 9.81
CA SER A 370 23.74 14.12 11.09
C SER A 370 24.61 13.74 12.29
N ASN A 371 25.71 13.03 12.05
CA ASN A 371 26.51 12.35 13.06
C ASN A 371 27.70 13.17 13.53
N MET A 372 27.50 13.94 14.59
CA MET A 372 28.59 14.64 15.28
C MET A 372 28.34 14.72 16.78
N GLY A 373 27.88 13.62 17.38
CA GLY A 373 27.54 13.55 18.80
C GLY A 373 26.23 14.24 19.19
N ALA A 374 25.53 14.90 18.26
CA ALA A 374 24.16 15.39 18.46
C ALA A 374 23.12 14.34 18.07
N ILE A 375 21.90 14.50 18.58
CA ILE A 375 20.72 13.67 18.25
C ILE A 375 19.64 14.60 17.67
N PRO A 376 19.76 15.04 16.41
CA PRO A 376 18.84 16.02 15.84
C PRO A 376 17.42 15.46 15.74
N VAL A 377 16.44 16.23 16.21
CA VAL A 377 15.01 15.91 16.12
C VAL A 377 14.30 16.99 15.31
N ILE A 378 13.97 16.68 14.06
CA ILE A 378 13.48 17.67 13.09
C ILE A 378 11.94 17.65 13.05
N PRO A 379 11.27 18.77 13.36
CA PRO A 379 9.85 18.95 13.09
C PRO A 379 9.64 19.34 11.60
N VAL A 380 9.33 18.36 10.78
CA VAL A 380 9.10 18.51 9.33
C VAL A 380 7.74 19.16 9.10
N LYS A 381 7.72 20.37 8.51
CA LYS A 381 6.48 21.12 8.23
C LYS A 381 5.99 20.99 6.79
N THR A 382 6.85 20.54 5.89
CA THR A 382 6.63 20.52 4.45
C THR A 382 7.47 19.42 3.81
N ASN A 383 7.31 19.20 2.51
CA ASN A 383 8.02 18.18 1.77
C ASN A 383 9.50 18.55 1.58
N ILE A 384 10.41 17.59 1.75
CA ILE A 384 11.86 17.85 1.69
C ILE A 384 12.57 16.78 0.86
N VAL A 385 13.37 17.22 -0.11
CA VAL A 385 14.22 16.33 -0.91
C VAL A 385 15.66 16.63 -0.54
N PHE A 386 16.40 15.62 -0.14
CA PHE A 386 17.86 15.69 0.00
C PHE A 386 18.50 15.01 -1.21
N LEU A 387 19.44 15.69 -1.85
CA LEU A 387 20.29 15.12 -2.89
C LEU A 387 21.74 15.10 -2.40
N ALA A 388 22.36 13.94 -2.30
CA ALA A 388 23.77 13.84 -1.87
C ALA A 388 24.43 12.59 -2.48
N LYS A 389 25.77 12.57 -2.46
CA LYS A 389 26.54 11.40 -2.94
C LYS A 389 26.58 10.26 -1.92
N LYS A 390 26.45 10.59 -0.63
CA LYS A 390 26.54 9.67 0.51
C LYS A 390 25.81 10.29 1.70
N TYR A 391 25.16 9.45 2.49
CA TYR A 391 24.46 9.88 3.71
C TYR A 391 24.97 9.13 4.94
N ASP A 392 25.05 9.87 6.04
CA ASP A 392 25.19 9.30 7.37
C ASP A 392 24.05 9.87 8.23
N LEU A 393 22.97 9.11 8.37
CA LEU A 393 21.76 9.51 9.10
C LEU A 393 21.81 9.08 10.57
N THR A 394 23.02 8.84 11.10
CA THR A 394 23.17 8.35 12.47
C THR A 394 22.49 9.29 13.48
N ALA A 395 21.71 8.72 14.40
CA ALA A 395 20.97 9.41 15.46
C ALA A 395 19.98 10.49 14.98
N LEU A 396 19.56 10.47 13.70
CA LEU A 396 18.61 11.42 13.14
C LEU A 396 17.17 11.00 13.43
N THR A 397 16.36 11.90 14.00
CA THR A 397 14.90 11.73 14.08
C THR A 397 14.19 12.78 13.24
N MET A 398 13.28 12.35 12.37
CA MET A 398 12.39 13.22 11.62
C MET A 398 10.94 12.86 11.92
N LYS A 399 10.13 13.88 12.25
CA LYS A 399 8.69 13.72 12.55
C LYS A 399 7.92 14.94 12.04
N ALA A 400 6.66 14.76 11.68
CA ALA A 400 5.85 15.89 11.26
C ALA A 400 5.68 16.90 12.40
N ALA A 401 5.65 18.18 12.05
CA ALA A 401 5.18 19.22 12.96
C ALA A 401 3.69 19.01 13.29
N THR A 402 3.24 19.52 14.42
CA THR A 402 1.84 19.43 14.85
C THR A 402 0.93 20.32 14.01
N GLY A 403 -0.31 19.88 13.75
CA GLY A 403 -1.34 20.70 13.10
C GLY A 403 -1.23 20.79 11.57
N LEU A 404 -0.45 19.91 10.94
CA LEU A 404 -0.39 19.84 9.47
C LEU A 404 -1.61 19.11 8.91
N ALA A 405 -2.15 19.64 7.81
CA ALA A 405 -3.30 19.05 7.11
C ALA A 405 -2.96 17.78 6.34
N SER A 406 -1.68 17.58 5.99
CA SER A 406 -1.21 16.40 5.25
C SER A 406 0.13 15.91 5.77
N LYS A 407 0.39 14.63 5.53
CA LYS A 407 1.63 13.95 5.91
C LYS A 407 2.80 14.44 5.06
N PRO A 408 3.84 15.05 5.64
CA PRO A 408 5.02 15.48 4.89
C PRO A 408 5.80 14.29 4.32
N LYS A 409 6.37 14.49 3.14
CA LYS A 409 7.21 13.52 2.44
C LYS A 409 8.67 13.93 2.47
N VAL A 410 9.56 12.96 2.68
CA VAL A 410 11.00 13.17 2.74
C VAL A 410 11.69 12.21 1.78
N TRP A 411 12.59 12.69 0.94
CA TRP A 411 13.39 11.84 0.04
C TRP A 411 14.87 11.98 0.35
N PHE A 412 15.56 10.85 0.51
CA PHE A 412 17.01 10.76 0.53
C PHE A 412 17.45 10.12 -0.78
N ILE A 413 18.03 10.92 -1.68
CA ILE A 413 18.32 10.50 -3.04
C ILE A 413 19.82 10.60 -3.28
N THR A 414 20.41 9.45 -3.55
CA THR A 414 21.70 9.36 -4.23
C THR A 414 21.39 9.10 -5.71
N GLU A 415 21.78 10.01 -6.60
CA GLU A 415 21.52 9.85 -8.03
C GLU A 415 22.34 8.70 -8.63
N ASP A 416 21.78 8.05 -9.66
CA ASP A 416 22.56 7.22 -10.55
C ASP A 416 23.49 8.07 -11.40
N ILE A 417 24.80 7.79 -11.32
CA ILE A 417 25.80 8.54 -12.10
C ILE A 417 25.69 8.21 -13.59
N ASN A 418 25.19 7.02 -13.93
CA ASN A 418 24.99 6.56 -15.29
C ASN A 418 23.54 6.13 -15.52
N ALA A 419 22.64 7.12 -15.50
CA ALA A 419 21.19 6.96 -15.62
C ALA A 419 20.67 6.47 -17.01
N THR A 420 21.43 5.63 -17.71
CA THR A 420 21.12 5.08 -19.04
C THR A 420 21.55 3.63 -19.23
N ASP A 421 22.29 3.03 -18.28
CA ASP A 421 22.79 1.65 -18.45
C ASP A 421 21.87 0.57 -17.87
N ALA A 422 20.72 0.98 -17.31
CA ALA A 422 19.71 0.13 -16.71
C ALA A 422 20.28 -0.71 -15.55
N LYS A 423 21.23 -0.14 -14.80
CA LYS A 423 21.90 -0.80 -13.68
C LYS A 423 22.11 0.20 -12.55
N PRO A 424 22.08 -0.25 -11.28
CA PRO A 424 22.43 0.61 -10.15
C PRO A 424 23.92 0.95 -10.18
N THR A 425 24.28 2.08 -10.79
CA THR A 425 25.68 2.46 -10.97
C THR A 425 26.14 3.41 -9.87
N CYS A 426 26.80 2.83 -8.86
CA CYS A 426 27.42 3.59 -7.78
C CYS A 426 28.79 4.14 -8.21
N GLY A 427 28.88 5.44 -8.44
CA GLY A 427 30.09 6.11 -8.93
C GLY A 427 31.19 6.30 -7.89
N SER A 428 32.40 6.68 -8.34
CA SER A 428 33.49 7.05 -7.43
C SER A 428 33.13 8.27 -6.58
N GLY A 429 33.38 8.19 -5.27
CA GLY A 429 32.99 9.22 -4.30
C GLY A 429 31.52 9.17 -3.86
N TYR A 430 30.73 8.24 -4.41
CA TYR A 430 29.40 7.91 -3.92
C TYR A 430 29.50 6.83 -2.85
N GLY A 431 28.49 6.73 -2.00
CA GLY A 431 28.50 5.78 -0.89
C GLY A 431 27.11 5.44 -0.39
N PRO A 432 27.04 4.64 0.68
CA PRO A 432 25.77 4.14 1.17
C PRO A 432 24.90 5.26 1.77
N ILE A 433 23.60 4.98 1.84
CA ILE A 433 22.72 5.64 2.80
C ILE A 433 22.87 4.90 4.13
N GLY A 434 23.61 5.48 5.07
CA GLY A 434 23.81 4.92 6.41
C GLY A 434 22.64 5.24 7.35
N ILE A 435 22.00 4.20 7.87
CA ILE A 435 20.87 4.23 8.81
C ILE A 435 21.36 3.61 10.12
N ASN A 436 21.37 4.39 11.20
CA ASN A 436 21.97 3.98 12.47
C ASN A 436 21.44 4.79 13.66
N GLY A 437 20.44 4.27 14.37
CA GLY A 437 19.63 5.04 15.30
C GLY A 437 18.80 6.11 14.60
N THR A 438 18.42 5.86 13.36
CA THR A 438 17.63 6.77 12.53
C THR A 438 16.14 6.49 12.72
N VAL A 439 15.34 7.53 12.93
CA VAL A 439 13.89 7.42 13.13
C VAL A 439 13.16 8.31 12.13
N MET A 440 12.56 7.69 11.12
CA MET A 440 11.54 8.31 10.27
C MET A 440 10.18 7.96 10.87
N ALA A 441 9.60 8.88 11.64
CA ALA A 441 8.36 8.63 12.36
C ALA A 441 7.20 8.32 11.40
N THR A 442 6.20 7.57 11.86
CA THR A 442 4.98 7.25 11.09
C THR A 442 4.14 8.47 10.71
N SER A 443 4.46 9.66 11.26
CA SER A 443 3.85 10.93 10.88
C SER A 443 4.48 11.59 9.64
N ILE A 444 5.54 11.02 9.05
CA ILE A 444 6.11 11.42 7.75
C ILE A 444 6.27 10.20 6.85
N THR A 445 6.36 10.38 5.53
CA THR A 445 6.68 9.28 4.59
C THR A 445 8.07 9.50 4.01
N ALA A 446 8.97 8.52 4.15
CA ALA A 446 10.38 8.66 3.77
C ALA A 446 10.80 7.68 2.66
N MET A 447 11.50 8.19 1.63
CA MET A 447 12.10 7.37 0.58
C MET A 447 13.62 7.35 0.73
N ALA A 448 14.24 6.17 0.69
CA ALA A 448 15.67 6.06 0.43
C ALA A 448 15.87 5.48 -0.97
N TYR A 449 16.40 6.29 -1.87
CA TYR A 449 16.77 5.89 -3.23
C TYR A 449 18.29 5.99 -3.39
N SER A 450 18.94 4.90 -3.77
CA SER A 450 20.38 4.93 -4.04
C SER A 450 20.81 3.81 -5.00
N PRO A 451 21.62 4.07 -6.03
CA PRO A 451 22.33 3.03 -6.79
C PRO A 451 23.42 2.34 -5.95
N CYS A 452 23.78 2.92 -4.80
CA CYS A 452 24.69 2.32 -3.84
C CYS A 452 23.92 1.47 -2.82
N ALA A 453 24.60 1.00 -1.77
CA ALA A 453 23.94 0.22 -0.72
C ALA A 453 23.10 1.10 0.22
N ILE A 454 21.93 0.59 0.63
CA ILE A 454 21.27 1.07 1.85
C ILE A 454 21.82 0.22 3.00
N SER A 455 22.39 0.88 4.02
CA SER A 455 23.10 0.22 5.12
C SER A 455 22.43 0.50 6.45
N VAL A 456 21.92 -0.54 7.11
CA VAL A 456 21.30 -0.45 8.44
C VAL A 456 22.23 -1.08 9.47
N SER A 457 22.56 -0.34 10.51
CA SER A 457 23.53 -0.77 11.53
C SER A 457 22.89 -1.25 12.84
N GLY A 458 21.59 -1.05 13.06
CA GLY A 458 20.86 -1.59 14.21
C GLY A 458 20.75 -0.69 15.42
N GLY A 459 20.97 0.61 15.24
CA GLY A 459 20.84 1.59 16.30
C GLY A 459 22.16 2.23 16.75
N ALA A 460 22.06 3.51 17.10
CA ALA A 460 23.10 4.29 17.74
C ALA A 460 22.50 5.12 18.88
N SER A 461 23.34 5.49 19.85
CA SER A 461 22.92 6.40 20.93
C SER A 461 21.69 5.92 21.72
N GLY A 462 21.49 4.61 21.83
CA GLY A 462 20.33 4.00 22.51
C GLY A 462 19.01 4.08 21.72
N ILE A 463 19.05 4.50 20.46
CA ILE A 463 17.89 4.63 19.58
C ILE A 463 17.92 3.47 18.58
N SER A 464 16.82 2.73 18.46
CA SER A 464 16.65 1.71 17.43
C SER A 464 16.23 2.33 16.10
N ASP A 465 16.66 1.71 14.99
CA ASP A 465 16.28 2.16 13.66
C ASP A 465 14.77 1.98 13.43
N LYS A 466 14.12 3.05 12.96
CA LYS A 466 12.72 3.04 12.54
C LYS A 466 12.60 3.74 11.19
N TRP A 467 11.93 3.10 10.25
CA TRP A 467 11.69 3.68 8.93
C TRP A 467 10.21 3.60 8.57
N ASN A 468 9.58 4.72 8.26
CA ASN A 468 8.24 4.76 7.66
C ASN A 468 8.31 5.22 6.21
N GLY A 469 8.14 4.29 5.26
CA GLY A 469 8.25 4.62 3.85
C GLY A 469 8.70 3.44 2.97
N ALA A 470 9.62 3.72 2.03
CA ALA A 470 10.13 2.74 1.07
C ALA A 470 11.66 2.80 0.93
N PHE A 471 12.26 1.66 0.56
CA PHE A 471 13.67 1.52 0.19
C PHE A 471 13.81 1.06 -1.25
N TYR A 472 14.70 1.71 -2.00
CA TYR A 472 15.07 1.33 -3.36
C TYR A 472 16.59 1.47 -3.51
N GLY A 473 17.28 0.34 -3.33
CA GLY A 473 18.75 0.28 -3.25
C GLY A 473 19.36 -0.56 -4.37
N GLY A 474 20.51 -0.12 -4.87
CA GLY A 474 21.37 -0.94 -5.70
C GLY A 474 22.02 -2.09 -4.91
N GLY A 475 22.24 -1.87 -3.61
CA GLY A 475 22.71 -2.89 -2.68
C GLY A 475 22.04 -2.80 -1.31
N TRP A 476 22.35 -3.79 -0.46
CA TRP A 476 21.82 -3.90 0.89
C TRP A 476 22.93 -4.35 1.85
N ASN A 477 23.06 -3.67 2.99
CA ASN A 477 23.92 -4.09 4.08
C ASN A 477 23.14 -4.04 5.39
N TYR A 478 23.03 -5.18 6.06
CA TYR A 478 22.18 -5.33 7.24
C TYR A 478 22.97 -5.83 8.44
N GLY A 479 23.49 -4.87 9.20
CA GLY A 479 24.28 -5.06 10.40
C GLY A 479 23.48 -4.98 11.70
N GLY A 480 22.18 -4.71 11.66
CA GLY A 480 21.32 -4.75 12.85
C GLY A 480 19.83 -4.53 12.56
N GLY A 481 18.99 -4.65 13.59
CA GLY A 481 17.53 -4.68 13.45
C GLY A 481 16.89 -3.34 13.10
N ILE A 482 15.78 -3.36 12.36
CA ILE A 482 14.97 -2.19 12.00
C ILE A 482 13.47 -2.43 12.23
N GLU A 483 12.76 -1.42 12.73
CA GLU A 483 11.30 -1.35 12.68
C GLU A 483 10.88 -0.64 11.38
N PHE A 484 10.38 -1.38 10.42
CA PHE A 484 9.96 -0.88 9.12
C PHE A 484 8.44 -0.81 9.03
N THR A 485 7.94 0.37 8.66
CA THR A 485 6.53 0.62 8.38
C THR A 485 6.42 0.99 6.92
N ALA A 486 5.86 0.10 6.14
CA ALA A 486 5.77 0.35 4.72
C ALA A 486 4.75 1.47 4.43
N ASP A 487 5.18 2.49 3.71
CA ASP A 487 4.32 3.61 3.34
C ASP A 487 4.71 4.08 1.93
N PRO A 488 3.82 3.91 0.94
CA PRO A 488 4.13 4.09 -0.48
C PRO A 488 4.78 5.42 -0.81
N ILE A 489 5.98 5.37 -1.37
CA ILE A 489 6.65 6.55 -1.90
C ILE A 489 7.65 6.13 -2.97
N GLY A 490 7.69 6.89 -4.06
CA GLY A 490 8.67 6.73 -5.12
C GLY A 490 9.35 8.06 -5.41
N VAL A 491 10.42 8.00 -6.20
CA VAL A 491 10.96 9.20 -6.86
C VAL A 491 10.10 9.52 -8.10
N PRO A 492 10.11 10.77 -8.59
CA PRO A 492 9.34 11.14 -9.77
C PRO A 492 9.63 10.25 -10.98
N GLY A 493 8.57 9.79 -11.66
CA GLY A 493 8.65 8.85 -12.79
C GLY A 493 8.66 7.37 -12.38
N MET A 494 8.92 7.05 -11.12
CA MET A 494 8.77 5.69 -10.58
C MET A 494 7.30 5.45 -10.23
N SER A 495 6.76 4.26 -10.53
CA SER A 495 5.46 3.85 -10.00
C SER A 495 5.54 3.86 -8.46
N SER A 496 4.66 4.60 -7.79
CA SER A 496 4.64 4.63 -6.33
C SER A 496 4.15 3.28 -5.81
N SER A 497 4.95 2.65 -4.95
CA SER A 497 4.73 1.29 -4.47
C SER A 497 3.38 1.11 -3.78
N SER A 498 2.34 0.57 -4.41
CA SER A 498 1.03 0.44 -3.75
C SER A 498 1.11 -0.49 -2.53
N SER A 499 0.92 0.07 -1.34
CA SER A 499 0.79 -0.66 -0.08
C SER A 499 -0.44 -1.55 -0.13
N SER A 500 -0.28 -2.80 0.30
CA SER A 500 -1.28 -3.86 0.31
C SER A 500 -1.59 -4.43 -1.06
N GLY A 501 -1.02 -5.61 -1.36
CA GLY A 501 -1.58 -6.61 -2.30
C GLY A 501 -2.13 -6.10 -3.63
N SER A 502 -1.61 -4.98 -4.13
CA SER A 502 -2.18 -4.29 -5.28
C SER A 502 -1.23 -4.44 -6.42
N ALA A 503 -1.39 -5.52 -7.16
CA ALA A 503 -1.03 -5.42 -8.55
C ALA A 503 -1.84 -4.25 -9.13
N THR A 504 -1.18 -3.23 -9.66
CA THR A 504 -1.79 -2.40 -10.71
C THR A 504 -2.10 -3.33 -11.86
N GLY A 505 -3.34 -3.41 -12.32
CA GLY A 505 -3.77 -4.37 -13.33
C GLY A 505 -4.54 -3.71 -14.45
N THR A 506 -4.51 -4.31 -15.63
CA THR A 506 -5.37 -3.88 -16.71
C THR A 506 -6.78 -4.38 -16.44
N LEU A 507 -7.72 -3.45 -16.27
CA LEU A 507 -9.14 -3.76 -16.19
C LEU A 507 -9.63 -4.27 -17.56
N GLY A 508 -10.08 -5.52 -17.60
CA GLY A 508 -10.63 -6.16 -18.78
C GLY A 508 -12.13 -5.93 -18.94
N SER A 509 -12.80 -6.84 -19.66
CA SER A 509 -14.24 -6.77 -19.89
C SER A 509 -15.06 -6.87 -18.60
N LEU A 510 -16.19 -6.17 -18.56
CA LEU A 510 -17.21 -6.36 -17.53
C LEU A 510 -17.71 -7.81 -17.57
N VAL A 511 -17.72 -8.47 -16.42
CA VAL A 511 -18.22 -9.84 -16.24
C VAL A 511 -19.66 -9.81 -15.74
N SER A 512 -19.96 -8.96 -14.75
CA SER A 512 -21.31 -8.81 -14.21
C SER A 512 -21.50 -7.46 -13.52
N GLN A 513 -22.71 -6.92 -13.54
CA GLN A 513 -23.12 -5.75 -12.75
C GLN A 513 -24.51 -6.02 -12.16
N ARG A 514 -24.72 -5.70 -10.87
CA ARG A 514 -25.99 -5.89 -10.17
C ARG A 514 -26.15 -4.95 -8.98
N ASP A 515 -27.40 -4.60 -8.66
CA ASP A 515 -27.76 -4.00 -7.38
C ASP A 515 -27.62 -5.05 -6.27
N ILE A 516 -27.05 -4.68 -5.12
CA ILE A 516 -26.94 -5.54 -3.95
C ILE A 516 -27.57 -4.86 -2.73
N ALA A 517 -27.87 -5.64 -1.69
CA ALA A 517 -28.32 -5.09 -0.42
C ALA A 517 -27.26 -4.13 0.14
N PRO A 518 -27.67 -3.03 0.81
CA PRO A 518 -26.73 -2.09 1.42
C PRO A 518 -25.77 -2.83 2.35
N GLN A 519 -24.47 -2.68 2.08
CA GLN A 519 -23.44 -3.16 2.98
C GLN A 519 -22.70 -1.96 3.53
N GLU A 520 -22.55 -1.90 4.86
CA GLU A 520 -21.63 -0.95 5.48
C GLU A 520 -20.22 -1.26 4.96
N ILE A 521 -19.57 -0.26 4.40
CA ILE A 521 -18.17 -0.35 3.99
C ILE A 521 -17.35 -0.12 5.29
N PRO A 522 -16.73 -1.17 5.87
CA PRO A 522 -16.06 -1.08 7.15
C PRO A 522 -14.83 -0.18 7.11
#